data_AF-A0A832JMX9-F1
#
_entry.id   AF-A0A832JMX9-F1
#
_cell.length_a   1.000
_cell.length_b   1.000
_cell.length_c   1.000
_cell.angle_alpha   90.00
_cell.angle_beta   90.00
_cell.angle_gamma   90.00
#
_symmetry.space_group_name_H-M   'P 1'
#
loop_
_entity.id
_entity.type
_entity.pdbx_description
1 polymer ?
#
loop_
_entity_poly.entity_id
_entity_poly.type
_entity_poly.pdbx_seq_one_letter_code
_entity_poly.pdbx_strand_id
1 'polypeptide(L)'
;MPLQLVERKYDVVVVGGGLAGLCAAVAAARHGCKTALVEARPVLGGNSSSLIRVNPTGACTFNSWARETGIIEEIVTEYVRRSHLPIR
;
A
#
# COMPACT_ATOMS: atom_id res chain seq x y z
N MET A 1 25.94 18.84 1.17
CA MET A 1 25.60 18.30 -0.16
C MET A 1 24.60 19.24 -0.80
N PRO A 2 24.86 19.82 -1.99
CA PRO A 2 23.85 20.63 -2.65
C PRO A 2 22.67 19.75 -3.05
N LEU A 3 21.45 20.28 -2.88
CA LEU A 3 20.23 19.63 -3.37
C LEU A 3 20.28 19.63 -4.91
N GLN A 4 20.29 18.43 -5.51
CA GLN A 4 20.23 18.30 -6.96
C GLN A 4 18.77 18.27 -7.39
N LEU A 5 18.36 19.24 -8.20
CA LEU A 5 17.04 19.21 -8.84
C LEU A 5 17.07 18.16 -9.96
N VAL A 6 16.17 17.19 -9.88
CA VAL A 6 16.02 16.13 -10.90
C VAL A 6 14.59 16.17 -11.43
N GLU A 7 14.45 16.37 -12.73
CA GLU A 7 13.15 16.32 -13.40
C GLU A 7 12.85 14.90 -13.89
N ARG A 8 11.64 14.43 -13.62
CA ARG A 8 11.12 13.13 -14.08
C ARG A 8 9.65 13.28 -14.46
N LYS A 9 9.27 12.71 -15.60
CA LYS A 9 7.89 12.65 -16.08
C LYS A 9 7.25 11.31 -15.76
N TYR A 10 6.03 11.36 -15.23
CA TYR A 10 5.18 10.23 -14.85
C TYR A 10 3.75 10.55 -15.29
N ASP A 11 2.96 9.51 -15.58
CA ASP A 11 1.54 9.66 -15.92
C ASP A 11 0.70 9.81 -14.64
N VAL A 12 1.10 9.13 -13.56
CA VAL A 12 0.46 9.19 -12.25
C VAL A 12 1.53 9.34 -11.16
N VAL A 13 1.35 10.30 -10.26
CA VAL A 13 2.18 10.46 -9.06
C VAL A 13 1.28 10.30 -7.84
N VAL A 14 1.58 9.31 -7.00
CA VAL A 14 0.88 9.07 -5.73
C VAL A 14 1.77 9.53 -4.59
N VAL A 15 1.24 10.41 -3.75
CA VAL A 15 1.92 10.93 -2.55
C VAL A 15 1.29 10.28 -1.32
N GLY A 16 2.10 9.50 -0.60
CA GLY A 16 1.71 8.72 0.57
C GLY A 16 1.65 7.21 0.28
N GLY A 17 2.52 6.45 0.93
CA GLY A 17 2.63 4.99 0.89
C GLY A 17 1.72 4.26 1.89
N GLY A 18 0.58 4.85 2.25
CA GLY A 18 -0.49 4.15 3.00
C GLY A 18 -1.20 3.10 2.15
N LEU A 19 -2.09 2.30 2.74
CA LEU A 19 -2.83 1.27 1.99
C LEU A 19 -3.59 1.86 0.78
N ALA A 20 -4.26 3.00 0.96
CA ALA A 20 -4.95 3.68 -0.13
C ALA A 20 -3.99 4.09 -1.27
N GLY A 21 -2.88 4.76 -0.94
CA GLY A 21 -1.91 5.21 -1.94
C GLY A 21 -1.15 4.06 -2.61
N LEU A 22 -0.79 3.02 -1.84
CA LEU A 22 -0.20 1.82 -2.39
C LEU A 22 -1.14 1.13 -3.39
N CYS A 23 -2.41 0.99 -3.04
CA CYS A 23 -3.41 0.39 -3.94
C CYS A 23 -3.63 1.24 -5.19
N ALA A 24 -3.71 2.55 -5.05
CA ALA A 24 -3.82 3.47 -6.19
C ALA A 24 -2.61 3.37 -7.12
N ALA A 25 -1.39 3.31 -6.57
CA ALA A 25 -0.17 3.19 -7.35
C ALA A 25 -0.08 1.84 -8.08
N VAL A 26 -0.44 0.73 -7.42
CA VAL A 26 -0.50 -0.59 -8.04
C VAL A 26 -1.56 -0.65 -9.13
N ALA A 27 -2.75 -0.10 -8.89
CA ALA A 27 -3.81 -0.03 -9.90
C ALA A 27 -3.35 0.75 -11.13
N ALA A 28 -2.82 1.96 -10.95
CA ALA A 28 -2.30 2.78 -12.05
C ALA A 28 -1.21 2.05 -12.86
N ALA A 29 -0.25 1.42 -12.18
CA ALA A 29 0.78 0.63 -12.85
C ALA A 29 0.21 -0.56 -13.63
N ARG A 30 -0.78 -1.28 -13.07
CA ARG A 30 -1.48 -2.38 -13.77
C ARG A 30 -2.27 -1.92 -14.99
N HIS A 31 -2.72 -0.66 -15.01
CA HIS A 31 -3.36 -0.04 -16.17
C HIS A 31 -2.36 0.58 -17.16
N GLY A 32 -1.06 0.33 -16.99
CA GLY A 32 -0.02 0.74 -17.94
C GLY A 32 0.52 2.16 -17.73
N CYS A 33 0.11 2.86 -16.66
CA CYS A 33 0.64 4.19 -16.35
C CYS A 33 2.06 4.10 -15.80
N LYS A 34 2.95 4.96 -16.30
CA LYS A 34 4.26 5.21 -15.68
C LYS A 34 4.03 5.91 -14.34
N THR A 35 4.08 5.15 -13.26
CA THR A 35 3.61 5.59 -11.93
C THR A 35 4.78 5.84 -10.98
N ALA A 36 4.72 6.94 -10.22
CA ALA A 36 5.61 7.19 -9.09
C ALA A 36 4.84 7.10 -7.77
N LEU A 37 5.42 6.44 -6.77
CA LEU A 37 4.95 6.43 -5.39
C LEU A 37 5.98 7.13 -4.51
N VAL A 38 5.56 8.17 -3.79
CA VAL A 38 6.41 8.95 -2.90
C VAL A 38 5.92 8.76 -1.47
N GLU A 39 6.79 8.26 -0.58
CA GLU A 39 6.50 8.10 0.84
C GLU A 39 7.59 8.78 1.66
N ALA A 40 7.19 9.52 2.69
CA ALA A 40 8.10 10.26 3.55
C ALA A 40 8.84 9.36 4.55
N ARG A 41 8.27 8.20 4.90
CA ARG A 41 8.85 7.24 5.85
C ARG A 41 9.61 6.12 5.15
N PRO A 42 10.53 5.43 5.85
CA PRO A 42 11.28 4.31 5.28
C PRO A 42 10.46 3.02 5.09
N VAL A 43 9.16 3.03 5.43
CA VAL A 43 8.28 1.87 5.33
C VAL A 43 6.95 2.24 4.68
N LEU A 44 6.39 1.27 3.97
CA LEU A 44 5.04 1.34 3.40
C LEU A 44 3.99 0.82 4.40
N GLY A 45 2.72 1.11 4.12
CA GLY A 45 1.57 0.59 4.86
C GLY A 45 0.81 1.62 5.67
N GLY A 46 1.28 2.85 5.80
CA GLY A 46 0.49 3.88 6.49
C GLY A 46 0.36 3.57 7.98
N ASN A 47 -0.88 3.55 8.48
CA ASN A 47 -1.21 3.06 9.82
C ASN A 47 -1.00 1.55 9.95
N SER A 48 -1.05 0.80 8.85
CA SER A 48 -0.80 -0.64 8.79
C SER A 48 0.66 -1.01 8.54
N SER A 49 1.56 -0.02 8.61
CA SER A 49 2.99 -0.27 8.53
C SER A 49 3.53 -1.01 9.75
N SER A 50 4.74 -1.53 9.66
CA SER A 50 5.45 -2.15 10.78
C SER A 50 5.73 -1.19 11.96
N LEU A 51 5.64 0.13 11.71
CA LEU A 51 5.81 1.18 12.71
C LEU A 51 4.54 1.42 13.54
N ILE A 52 3.38 1.48 12.90
CA ILE A 52 2.11 1.87 13.56
C ILE A 52 1.23 0.66 13.89
N ARG A 53 1.32 -0.41 13.09
CA ARG A 53 0.74 -1.74 13.36
C ARG A 53 -0.78 -1.78 13.56
N VAL A 54 -1.52 -0.85 12.96
CA VAL A 54 -2.99 -0.95 12.86
C VAL A 54 -3.33 -2.02 11.84
N ASN A 55 -4.02 -3.06 12.26
CA ASN A 55 -4.40 -4.15 11.37
C ASN A 55 -5.35 -3.62 10.27
N PRO A 56 -5.06 -3.82 8.97
CA PRO A 56 -5.98 -3.47 7.89
C PRO A 56 -7.34 -4.13 8.03
N THR A 57 -7.40 -5.36 8.56
CA THR A 57 -8.62 -6.18 8.63
C THR A 57 -9.41 -6.00 9.93
N GLY A 58 -9.19 -4.91 10.69
CA GLY A 58 -9.86 -4.69 11.97
C GLY A 58 -11.39 -4.69 11.89
N ALA A 59 -11.97 -4.17 10.79
CA ALA A 59 -13.42 -4.23 10.57
C ALA A 59 -13.91 -5.67 10.26
N CYS A 60 -13.09 -6.46 9.57
CA CYS A 60 -13.38 -7.87 9.25
C CYS A 60 -13.58 -8.72 10.50
N THR A 61 -12.87 -8.40 11.59
CA THR A 61 -12.91 -9.16 12.85
C THR A 61 -14.30 -9.16 13.49
N PHE A 62 -15.11 -8.11 13.26
CA PHE A 62 -16.46 -7.97 13.83
C PHE A 62 -17.57 -8.23 12.81
N ASN A 63 -17.28 -8.05 11.52
CA ASN A 63 -18.23 -8.26 10.43
C ASN A 63 -17.47 -8.75 9.19
N SER A 64 -17.69 -10.01 8.81
CA SER A 64 -17.05 -10.59 7.62
C SER A 64 -17.40 -9.86 6.32
N TRP A 65 -18.53 -9.14 6.25
CA TRP A 65 -18.93 -8.38 5.06
C TRP A 65 -18.25 -7.02 4.98
N ALA A 66 -17.58 -6.59 6.06
CA ALA A 66 -16.75 -5.38 6.08
C ALA A 66 -15.34 -5.63 5.53
N ARG A 67 -15.09 -6.80 4.93
CA ARG A 67 -13.76 -7.17 4.44
C ARG A 67 -13.30 -6.29 3.29
N GLU A 68 -12.11 -5.74 3.42
CA GLU A 68 -11.43 -5.05 2.33
C GLU A 68 -11.14 -6.05 1.21
N THR A 69 -11.55 -5.72 -0.01
CA THR A 69 -11.35 -6.58 -1.20
C THR A 69 -10.38 -5.93 -2.20
N GLY A 70 -10.12 -6.60 -3.32
CA GLY A 70 -9.28 -6.09 -4.40
C GLY A 70 -7.79 -6.10 -4.03
N ILE A 71 -7.06 -5.05 -4.39
CA ILE A 71 -5.58 -5.01 -4.23
C ILE A 71 -5.16 -5.18 -2.76
N ILE A 72 -5.93 -4.65 -1.80
CA ILE A 72 -5.65 -4.84 -0.37
C ILE A 72 -5.72 -6.32 -0.01
N GLU A 73 -6.75 -7.03 -0.47
CA GLU A 73 -6.91 -8.46 -0.24
C GLU A 73 -5.81 -9.29 -0.91
N GLU A 74 -5.37 -8.92 -2.11
CA GLU A 74 -4.23 -9.56 -2.77
C GLU A 74 -2.95 -9.42 -1.92
N ILE A 75 -2.69 -8.23 -1.39
CA ILE A 75 -1.53 -7.96 -0.54
C ILE A 75 -1.59 -8.77 0.75
N VAL A 76 -2.75 -8.80 1.42
CA VAL A 76 -2.95 -9.56 2.66
C VAL A 76 -2.80 -11.06 2.40
N THR A 77 -3.39 -11.56 1.33
CA THR A 77 -3.27 -12.97 0.92
C THR A 77 -1.81 -13.36 0.66
N GLU A 78 -1.07 -12.50 -0.05
CA GLU A 78 0.35 -12.72 -0.31
C GLU A 78 1.19 -12.66 0.97
N TYR A 79 0.86 -11.76 1.90
CA TYR A 79 1.51 -11.69 3.21
C TYR A 79 1.33 -12.99 3.99
N VAL A 80 0.09 -13.50 4.07
CA VAL A 80 -0.23 -14.79 4.70
C VAL A 80 0.55 -15.92 4.05
N ARG A 81 0.59 -15.96 2.71
CA ARG A 81 1.32 -16.97 1.95
C ARG A 81 2.82 -16.95 2.25
N ARG A 82 3.43 -15.78 2.41
CA ARG A 82 4.87 -15.64 2.71
C ARG A 82 5.20 -15.93 4.17
N SER A 83 4.38 -15.43 5.09
CA SER A 83 4.66 -15.49 6.53
C SER A 83 4.12 -16.75 7.20
N HIS A 84 3.24 -17.51 6.54
CA HIS A 84 2.52 -18.66 7.10
C HIS A 84 1.73 -18.30 8.37
N LEU A 85 1.43 -17.02 8.56
CA LEU A 85 0.64 -16.49 9.68
C LEU A 85 -0.81 -16.28 9.21
N PRO A 86 -1.81 -16.64 10.01
CA PRO A 86 -3.21 -16.45 9.66
C PRO A 86 -3.59 -14.95 9.61
N ILE A 87 -4.61 -14.64 8.80
CA ILE A 87 -5.25 -13.31 8.80
C ILE A 87 -5.88 -13.09 10.19
N ARG A 88 -5.54 -11.98 10.84
CA ARG A 88 -6.12 -11.58 12.14
C ARG A 88 -7.28 -10.61 11.97
#